data_AF-A0A9W8CWX8-F1
#
_entry.id   AF-A0A9W8CWX8-F1
#
_cell.length_a   1.000
_cell.length_b   1.000
_cell.length_c   1.000
_cell.angle_alpha   90.00
_cell.angle_beta   90.00
_cell.angle_gamma   90.00
#
_symmetry.space_group_name_H-M   'P 1'
#
loop_
_entity.id
_entity.type
_entity.pdbx_description
1 polymer ?
#
loop_
_entity_poly.entity_id
_entity_poly.type
_entity_poly.pdbx_seq_one_letter_code
_entity_poly.pdbx_strand_id
1 'polypeptide(L)'
;MKYLDIESLRALNLSLSFPTSSGDRHVLGRLEAYSCKAAGADKKLFRYLENKYLEDVEEAKDLSPEQSSLTNTVSPFGPLTQAASRKVLFYLIATLNASFPDYDFSSLSADQFTKEPSPDYCTKSISTTLLNVGCPARLRASRMWDCIDDVINIDECDVYSYTPDAESDPYEDEGPVWSFNYFFFNRHLKRIVFFTCRCISNLDELENASDQELVFGDLHDEPVETEHYPTSRYDLREMTIGGGLRL
;
A
#
# COMPACT_ATOMS: atom_id res chain seq x y z
N MET A 1 2.42 -14.14 -13.46
CA MET A 1 3.19 -14.33 -12.22
C MET A 1 2.34 -15.16 -11.27
N LYS A 2 2.92 -16.05 -10.44
CA LYS A 2 2.12 -16.84 -9.48
C LYS A 2 2.27 -16.27 -8.07
N TYR A 3 1.17 -15.84 -7.46
CA TYR A 3 1.12 -15.43 -6.06
C TYR A 3 1.55 -16.57 -5.12
N LEU A 4 2.35 -16.22 -4.11
CA LEU A 4 2.83 -17.11 -3.06
C LEU A 4 2.17 -16.67 -1.76
N ASP A 5 1.28 -17.51 -1.24
CA ASP A 5 0.64 -17.29 0.06
C ASP A 5 1.65 -17.59 1.18
N ILE A 6 2.10 -16.54 1.86
CA ILE A 6 3.12 -16.59 2.90
C ILE A 6 2.55 -15.98 4.18
N GLU A 7 2.47 -16.82 5.21
CA GLU A 7 1.85 -16.47 6.50
C GLU A 7 2.48 -15.24 7.15
N SER A 8 3.81 -15.13 7.14
CA SER A 8 4.53 -14.00 7.74
C SER A 8 4.20 -12.68 7.04
N LEU A 9 4.15 -12.66 5.70
CA LEU A 9 3.75 -11.47 4.94
C LEU A 9 2.28 -11.11 5.17
N ARG A 10 1.39 -12.11 5.25
CA ARG A 10 -0.02 -11.90 5.57
C ARG A 10 -0.20 -11.25 6.95
N ALA A 11 0.55 -11.71 7.96
CA ALA A 11 0.52 -11.10 9.29
C ALA A 11 1.05 -9.66 9.29
N LEU A 12 2.08 -9.36 8.49
CA LEU A 12 2.60 -7.99 8.32
C LEU A 12 1.58 -7.08 7.64
N ASN A 13 0.85 -7.56 6.62
CA ASN A 13 -0.18 -6.79 5.93
C ASN A 13 -1.28 -6.31 6.86
N LEU A 14 -1.63 -7.08 7.89
CA LEU A 14 -2.60 -6.65 8.92
C LEU A 14 -2.08 -5.47 9.78
N SER A 15 -0.76 -5.30 9.86
CA SER A 15 -0.12 -4.21 10.62
C SER A 15 0.32 -3.04 9.73
N LEU A 16 0.37 -3.23 8.42
CA LEU A 16 0.68 -2.21 7.40
C LEU A 16 -0.57 -1.38 7.03
N SER A 17 -1.59 -1.34 7.89
CA SER A 17 -2.72 -0.42 7.79
C SER A 17 -2.88 0.29 9.11
N PHE A 18 -2.62 1.60 9.14
CA PHE A 18 -2.66 2.38 10.38
C PHE A 18 -2.86 3.88 10.13
N PRO A 19 -3.52 4.60 11.06
CA PRO A 19 -3.60 6.04 11.01
C PRO A 19 -2.24 6.68 11.32
N THR A 20 -1.95 7.82 10.69
CA THR A 20 -0.73 8.58 11.00
C THR A 20 -0.77 9.15 12.41
N SER A 21 0.39 9.58 12.94
CA SER A 21 0.48 10.22 14.27
C SER A 21 -0.43 11.45 14.43
N SER A 22 -0.75 12.15 13.33
CA SER A 22 -1.64 13.32 13.31
C SER A 22 -3.12 12.95 13.24
N GLY A 23 -3.46 11.71 12.87
CA GLY A 23 -4.84 11.20 12.81
C GLY A 23 -5.67 11.69 11.61
N ASP A 24 -5.14 12.61 10.79
CA ASP A 24 -5.78 13.19 9.60
C ASP A 24 -5.55 12.36 8.32
N ARG A 25 -4.72 11.31 8.41
CA ARG A 25 -4.29 10.50 7.26
C ARG A 25 -4.21 9.03 7.64
N HIS A 26 -4.30 8.17 6.63
CA HIS A 26 -4.19 6.73 6.80
C HIS A 26 -3.12 6.14 5.87
N VAL A 27 -2.26 5.30 6.44
CA VAL A 27 -1.21 4.57 5.71
C VAL A 27 -1.73 3.18 5.35
N LEU A 28 -1.62 2.83 4.07
CA LEU A 28 -2.03 1.54 3.52
C LEU A 28 -0.85 0.92 2.78
N GLY A 29 -0.32 -0.17 3.32
CA GLY A 29 0.79 -0.94 2.77
C GLY A 29 0.40 -2.39 2.49
N ARG A 30 1.08 -2.97 1.51
CA ARG A 30 0.89 -4.35 1.08
C ARG A 30 2.21 -4.98 0.65
N LEU A 31 2.47 -6.15 1.19
CA LEU A 31 3.57 -7.04 0.85
C LEU A 31 3.00 -8.30 0.17
N GLU A 32 3.46 -8.56 -1.05
CA GLU A 32 3.03 -9.71 -1.84
C GLU A 32 4.24 -10.41 -2.43
N ALA A 33 4.25 -11.74 -2.38
CA ALA A 33 5.33 -12.54 -2.95
C ALA A 33 4.85 -13.25 -4.22
N TYR A 34 5.67 -13.24 -5.26
CA TYR A 34 5.36 -13.86 -6.55
C TYR A 34 6.51 -14.72 -7.05
N SER A 35 6.17 -15.87 -7.63
CA SER A 35 7.11 -16.72 -8.36
C SER A 35 7.16 -16.32 -9.85
N CYS A 36 8.38 -16.09 -10.35
CA CYS A 36 8.69 -15.76 -11.75
C CYS A 36 8.68 -16.99 -12.70
N LYS A 37 8.23 -18.15 -12.22
CA LYS A 37 8.05 -19.36 -13.05
C LYS A 37 6.85 -19.15 -13.98
N ALA A 38 7.13 -18.75 -15.21
CA ALA A 38 6.11 -18.44 -16.22
C ALA A 38 5.15 -19.61 -16.49
N ALA A 39 3.85 -19.37 -16.43
CA ALA A 39 2.80 -20.32 -16.78
C ALA A 39 1.69 -19.67 -17.61
N GLY A 40 1.15 -20.39 -18.61
CA GLY A 40 -0.04 -19.99 -19.36
C GLY A 40 0.00 -18.56 -19.92
N ALA A 41 -0.82 -17.68 -19.34
CA ALA A 41 -0.98 -16.26 -19.72
C ALA A 41 0.34 -15.48 -19.72
N ASP A 42 1.26 -15.79 -18.80
CA ASP A 42 2.58 -15.17 -18.72
C ASP A 42 3.39 -15.33 -20.02
N LYS A 43 3.24 -16.48 -20.70
CA LYS A 43 3.93 -16.73 -21.97
C LYS A 43 3.35 -15.89 -23.10
N LYS A 44 2.05 -15.59 -23.06
CA LYS A 44 1.39 -14.72 -24.05
C LYS A 44 1.86 -13.28 -23.86
N LEU A 45 1.83 -12.78 -22.62
CA LEU A 45 2.31 -11.44 -22.28
C LEU A 45 3.79 -11.27 -22.64
N PHE A 46 4.65 -12.23 -22.29
CA PHE A 46 6.07 -12.17 -22.63
C PHE A 46 6.30 -12.05 -24.15
N ARG A 47 5.58 -12.84 -24.96
CA ARG A 47 5.68 -12.77 -26.42
C ARG A 47 5.15 -11.45 -26.98
N TYR A 48 4.06 -10.94 -26.42
CA TYR A 48 3.50 -9.65 -26.80
C TYR A 48 4.53 -8.52 -26.58
N LEU A 49 5.12 -8.44 -25.39
CA LEU A 49 6.15 -7.43 -25.07
C LEU A 49 7.41 -7.60 -25.92
N GLU A 50 7.80 -8.84 -26.22
CA GLU A 50 8.96 -9.09 -27.09
C GLU A 50 8.71 -8.64 -28.53
N ASN A 51 7.51 -8.87 -29.07
CA ASN A 51 7.12 -8.39 -30.39
C ASN A 51 7.02 -6.85 -30.43
N LYS A 52 6.38 -6.24 -29.43
CA LYS A 52 6.28 -4.78 -29.30
C LYS A 52 7.66 -4.13 -29.33
N TYR A 53 8.62 -4.67 -28.57
CA TYR A 53 9.99 -4.16 -28.60
C TYR A 53 10.63 -4.27 -29.98
N LEU A 54 10.38 -5.35 -30.73
CA LEU A 54 10.92 -5.51 -32.08
C LEU A 54 10.29 -4.50 -33.04
N GLU A 55 8.99 -4.26 -32.94
CA GLU A 55 8.26 -3.24 -33.71
C GLU A 55 8.82 -1.84 -33.40
N ASP A 56 8.96 -1.48 -32.12
CA ASP A 56 9.53 -0.20 -31.69
C ASP A 56 10.97 0.00 -32.24
N VAL A 57 11.76 -1.07 -32.29
CA VAL A 57 13.13 -1.04 -32.85
C VAL A 57 13.13 -0.91 -34.37
N GLU A 58 12.15 -1.48 -35.06
CA GLU A 58 12.00 -1.31 -36.51
C GLU A 58 11.55 0.10 -36.86
N GLU A 59 10.55 0.64 -36.17
CA GLU A 59 10.12 2.03 -36.32
C GLU A 59 11.26 3.02 -36.05
N ALA A 60 12.08 2.74 -35.03
CA ALA A 60 13.25 3.57 -34.70
C ALA A 60 14.32 3.61 -35.80
N LYS A 61 14.39 2.60 -36.69
CA LYS A 61 15.35 2.58 -37.82
C LYS A 61 14.89 3.44 -39.00
N ASP A 62 13.57 3.61 -39.14
CA ASP A 62 12.99 4.45 -40.19
C ASP A 62 13.04 5.94 -39.81
N LEU A 63 13.32 6.25 -38.54
CA LEU A 63 13.58 7.59 -38.04
C LEU A 63 15.05 8.02 -38.27
N SER A 64 15.25 9.32 -38.49
CA SER A 64 16.57 9.91 -38.74
C SER A 64 17.54 9.62 -37.57
N PRO A 65 18.85 9.43 -37.79
CA PRO A 65 19.80 8.97 -36.75
C PRO A 65 19.80 9.77 -35.43
N GLU A 66 19.45 11.05 -35.49
CA GLU A 66 19.35 11.97 -34.35
C GLU A 66 18.13 11.72 -33.44
N GLN A 67 17.14 10.95 -33.89
CA GLN A 67 15.91 10.62 -33.15
C GLN A 67 15.88 9.17 -32.62
N SER A 68 16.96 8.40 -32.82
CA SER A 68 17.06 6.99 -32.43
C SER A 68 17.31 6.78 -30.92
N SER A 69 16.51 7.44 -30.07
CA SER A 69 16.62 7.36 -28.61
C SER A 69 16.48 5.93 -28.08
N LEU A 70 15.74 5.04 -28.77
CA LEU A 70 15.51 3.65 -28.35
C LEU A 70 16.75 2.74 -28.37
N THR A 71 17.81 3.11 -29.11
CA THR A 71 19.05 2.30 -29.16
C THR A 71 20.13 2.80 -28.20
N ASN A 72 20.04 4.06 -27.75
CA ASN A 72 21.06 4.71 -26.92
C ASN A 72 20.63 4.95 -25.47
N THR A 73 19.34 4.86 -25.13
CA THR A 73 18.89 4.99 -23.73
C THR A 73 19.12 3.68 -22.97
N VAL A 74 19.97 3.76 -21.94
CA VAL A 74 20.21 2.64 -21.03
C VAL A 74 19.03 2.53 -20.08
N SER A 75 18.20 1.51 -20.23
CA SER A 75 17.09 1.26 -19.31
C SER A 75 17.60 0.92 -17.90
N PRO A 76 16.76 1.04 -16.86
CA PRO A 76 17.13 0.68 -15.48
C PRO A 76 17.61 -0.77 -15.32
N PHE A 77 17.25 -1.65 -16.26
CA PHE A 77 17.59 -3.07 -16.24
C PHE A 77 18.84 -3.40 -17.08
N GLY A 78 19.47 -2.40 -17.68
CA GLY A 78 20.50 -2.54 -18.71
C GLY A 78 19.96 -2.32 -20.13
N PRO A 79 20.79 -2.48 -21.18
CA PRO A 79 20.34 -2.29 -22.56
C PRO A 79 19.19 -3.24 -22.91
N LEU A 80 18.08 -2.72 -23.44
CA LEU A 80 16.92 -3.55 -23.84
C LEU A 80 17.21 -4.45 -25.05
N THR A 81 18.34 -4.23 -25.73
CA THR A 81 18.90 -5.18 -26.72
C THR A 81 19.20 -6.55 -26.09
N GLN A 82 19.50 -6.59 -24.79
CA GLN A 82 19.72 -7.83 -24.05
C GLN A 82 18.40 -8.47 -23.62
N ALA A 83 18.21 -9.75 -23.95
CA ALA A 83 17.05 -10.52 -23.54
C ALA A 83 16.87 -10.60 -22.02
N ALA A 84 17.96 -10.53 -21.26
CA ALA A 84 17.92 -10.50 -19.80
C ALA A 84 17.22 -9.23 -19.26
N SER A 85 17.51 -8.06 -19.82
CA SER A 85 16.89 -6.78 -19.45
C SER A 85 15.40 -6.77 -19.77
N ARG A 86 15.03 -7.20 -20.99
CA ARG A 86 13.62 -7.33 -21.41
C ARG A 86 12.83 -8.26 -20.52
N LYS A 87 13.48 -9.34 -20.06
CA LYS A 87 12.88 -10.31 -19.15
C LYS A 87 12.62 -9.73 -17.76
N VAL A 88 13.47 -8.81 -17.29
CA VAL A 88 13.21 -8.09 -16.03
C VAL A 88 12.00 -7.18 -16.20
N LEU A 89 11.93 -6.36 -17.25
CA LEU A 89 10.77 -5.51 -17.56
C LEU A 89 9.48 -6.32 -17.58
N PHE A 90 9.48 -7.46 -18.29
CA PHE A 90 8.36 -8.41 -18.27
C PHE A 90 7.98 -8.85 -16.85
N TYR A 91 8.95 -9.20 -16.01
CA TYR A 91 8.64 -9.65 -14.65
C TYR A 91 8.02 -8.55 -13.80
N LEU A 92 8.42 -7.29 -13.97
CA LEU A 92 7.81 -6.17 -13.25
C LEU A 92 6.38 -5.91 -13.72
N ILE A 93 6.16 -5.80 -15.04
CA ILE A 93 4.82 -5.63 -15.63
C ILE A 93 3.89 -6.78 -15.25
N ALA A 94 4.37 -8.03 -15.35
CA ALA A 94 3.57 -9.19 -15.00
C ALA A 94 3.29 -9.30 -13.49
N THR A 95 4.09 -8.63 -12.64
CA THR A 95 3.82 -8.51 -11.20
C THR A 95 2.73 -7.48 -10.95
N LEU A 96 2.78 -6.32 -11.63
CA LEU A 96 1.71 -5.30 -11.57
C LEU A 96 0.36 -5.87 -12.02
N ASN A 97 0.30 -6.51 -13.19
CA ASN A 97 -0.90 -7.20 -13.70
C ASN A 97 -1.44 -8.28 -12.74
N ALA A 98 -0.58 -8.86 -11.90
CA ALA A 98 -1.00 -9.86 -10.92
C ALA A 98 -1.43 -9.25 -9.57
N SER A 99 -0.90 -8.08 -9.21
CA SER A 99 -1.25 -7.32 -8.01
C SER A 99 -2.53 -6.50 -8.19
N PHE A 100 -2.79 -6.05 -9.42
CA PHE A 100 -3.93 -5.22 -9.80
C PHE A 100 -4.64 -5.85 -11.02
N PRO A 101 -5.45 -6.91 -10.82
CA PRO A 101 -6.05 -7.67 -11.92
C PRO A 101 -7.02 -6.87 -12.80
N ASP A 102 -7.53 -5.75 -12.29
CA ASP A 102 -8.49 -4.87 -12.97
C ASP A 102 -7.80 -3.84 -13.89
N TYR A 103 -6.47 -3.75 -13.85
CA TYR A 103 -5.67 -2.80 -14.61
C TYR A 103 -4.75 -3.55 -15.61
N ASP A 104 -4.53 -2.95 -16.78
CA ASP A 104 -3.62 -3.48 -17.79
C ASP A 104 -2.34 -2.65 -17.89
N PHE A 105 -1.23 -3.24 -17.43
CA PHE A 105 0.10 -2.63 -17.47
C PHE A 105 0.92 -3.08 -18.69
N SER A 106 0.32 -3.77 -19.66
CA SER A 106 1.03 -4.30 -20.83
C SER A 106 1.62 -3.21 -21.74
N SER A 107 1.15 -1.97 -21.62
CA SER A 107 1.64 -0.82 -22.37
C SER A 107 2.86 -0.13 -21.74
N LEU A 108 3.17 -0.39 -20.46
CA LEU A 108 4.21 0.32 -19.71
C LEU A 108 5.57 0.25 -20.38
N SER A 109 6.32 1.36 -20.30
CA SER A 109 7.68 1.48 -20.81
C SER A 109 8.71 1.28 -19.70
N ALA A 110 9.97 1.07 -20.10
CA ALA A 110 11.05 0.93 -19.12
C ALA A 110 11.34 2.23 -18.35
N ASP A 111 10.92 3.39 -18.86
CA ASP A 111 11.20 4.71 -18.29
C ASP A 111 10.34 5.01 -17.05
N GLN A 112 9.23 4.28 -16.86
CA GLN A 112 8.37 4.36 -15.67
C GLN A 112 8.95 3.58 -14.47
N PHE A 113 10.07 2.88 -14.68
CA PHE A 113 10.76 2.14 -13.64
C PHE A 113 12.11 2.78 -13.34
N THR A 114 12.60 2.58 -12.13
CA THR A 114 13.96 2.98 -11.73
C THR A 114 14.64 1.83 -11.00
N LYS A 115 15.95 1.69 -11.19
CA LYS A 115 16.76 0.72 -10.45
C LYS A 115 17.31 1.42 -9.22
N GLU A 116 16.99 0.90 -8.06
CA GLU A 116 17.46 1.45 -6.79
C GLU A 116 18.96 1.17 -6.60
N PRO A 117 19.71 2.09 -5.94
CA PRO A 117 21.15 1.95 -5.77
C PRO A 117 21.58 0.67 -5.05
N SER A 118 20.84 0.28 -4.02
CA SER A 118 21.06 -0.96 -3.27
C SER A 118 19.82 -1.37 -2.46
N PRO A 119 19.70 -2.65 -2.08
CA PRO A 119 18.65 -3.10 -1.17
C PRO A 119 18.69 -2.38 0.19
N ASP A 120 19.89 -2.14 0.73
CA ASP A 120 20.09 -1.40 1.99
C ASP A 120 19.61 0.05 1.90
N TYR A 121 19.85 0.73 0.77
CA TYR A 121 19.30 2.07 0.54
C TYR A 121 17.76 2.06 0.55
N CYS A 122 17.16 1.10 -0.18
CA CYS A 122 15.70 0.98 -0.26
C CYS A 122 15.06 0.67 1.10
N THR A 123 15.61 -0.30 1.85
CA THR A 123 15.12 -0.66 3.19
C THR A 123 15.20 0.51 4.17
N LYS A 124 16.28 1.30 4.12
CA LYS A 124 16.43 2.55 4.90
C LYS A 124 15.41 3.62 4.49
N SER A 125 15.20 3.80 3.18
CA SER A 125 14.20 4.74 2.65
C SER A 125 12.80 4.38 3.16
N ILE A 126 12.38 3.14 2.98
CA ILE A 126 11.07 2.63 3.45
C ILE A 126 10.93 2.78 4.97
N SER A 127 11.96 2.37 5.72
CA SER A 127 11.93 2.46 7.19
C SER A 127 11.79 3.90 7.67
N THR A 128 12.49 4.83 7.02
CA THR A 128 12.43 6.26 7.34
C THR A 128 11.04 6.83 7.02
N THR A 129 10.48 6.50 5.85
CA THR A 129 9.14 6.92 5.45
C THR A 129 8.09 6.43 6.45
N LEU A 130 8.09 5.14 6.79
CA LEU A 130 7.16 4.56 7.76
C LEU A 130 7.34 5.17 9.16
N LEU A 131 8.57 5.41 9.60
CA LEU A 131 8.83 6.05 10.89
C LEU A 131 8.27 7.47 10.94
N ASN A 132 8.47 8.26 9.89
CA ASN A 132 8.01 9.65 9.81
C ASN A 132 6.48 9.79 9.88
N VAL A 133 5.75 8.78 9.40
CA VAL A 133 4.27 8.77 9.44
C VAL A 133 3.70 8.13 10.71
N GLY A 134 4.55 7.72 11.66
CA GLY A 134 4.09 7.21 12.95
C GLY A 134 3.97 5.69 13.05
N CYS A 135 4.83 4.95 12.33
CA CYS A 135 4.87 3.48 12.34
C CYS A 135 4.61 2.87 13.75
N PRO A 136 3.53 2.07 13.90
CA PRO A 136 3.12 1.51 15.18
C PRO A 136 4.22 0.68 15.82
N ALA A 137 4.27 0.69 17.16
CA ALA A 137 5.22 -0.14 17.93
C ALA A 137 5.14 -1.63 17.55
N ARG A 138 3.95 -2.09 17.16
CA ARG A 138 3.71 -3.47 16.72
C ARG A 138 4.46 -3.82 15.43
N LEU A 139 4.46 -2.93 14.44
CA LEU A 139 5.18 -3.14 13.17
C LEU A 139 6.70 -2.99 13.37
N ARG A 140 7.13 -2.14 14.32
CA ARG A 140 8.54 -2.09 14.75
C ARG A 140 8.98 -3.37 15.47
N ALA A 141 8.10 -3.95 16.29
CA ALA A 141 8.36 -5.19 17.01
C ALA A 141 8.24 -6.44 16.15
N SER A 142 7.50 -6.39 15.03
CA SER A 142 7.24 -7.53 14.15
C SER A 142 8.44 -7.96 13.31
N ARG A 143 9.60 -7.29 13.47
CA ARG A 143 10.82 -7.60 12.73
C ARG A 143 10.53 -7.74 11.23
N MET A 144 9.81 -6.77 10.68
CA MET A 144 9.30 -6.78 9.30
C MET A 144 10.40 -7.16 8.29
N TRP A 145 11.60 -6.61 8.45
CA TRP A 145 12.73 -6.91 7.57
C TRP A 145 13.23 -8.35 7.70
N ASP A 146 13.31 -8.91 8.91
CA ASP A 146 13.67 -10.34 9.11
C ASP A 146 12.65 -11.24 8.37
N CYS A 147 11.35 -10.95 8.47
CA CYS A 147 10.30 -11.69 7.78
C CYS A 147 10.38 -11.57 6.25
N ILE A 148 10.75 -10.40 5.71
CA ILE A 148 10.93 -10.21 4.26
C ILE A 148 12.19 -10.93 3.80
N ASP A 149 13.28 -10.85 4.59
CA ASP A 149 14.56 -11.48 4.29
C ASP A 149 14.45 -13.00 4.22
N ASP A 150 13.75 -13.64 5.17
CA ASP A 150 13.44 -15.07 5.14
C ASP A 150 12.72 -15.50 3.84
N VAL A 151 11.95 -14.59 3.23
CA VAL A 151 11.18 -14.86 2.02
C VAL A 151 12.00 -14.65 0.76
N ILE A 152 12.88 -13.65 0.71
CA ILE A 152 13.48 -13.20 -0.56
C ILE A 152 15.01 -13.14 -0.57
N ASN A 153 15.66 -13.20 0.60
CA ASN A 153 17.08 -12.89 0.79
C ASN A 153 17.42 -11.52 0.17
N ILE A 154 17.21 -10.46 0.95
CA ILE A 154 17.25 -9.06 0.50
C ILE A 154 18.63 -8.71 -0.06
N ASP A 155 19.70 -9.24 0.53
CA ASP A 155 21.08 -8.96 0.11
C ASP A 155 21.39 -9.48 -1.31
N GLU A 156 20.65 -10.47 -1.78
CA GLU A 156 20.77 -11.03 -3.15
C GLU A 156 19.76 -10.42 -4.15
N CYS A 157 19.03 -9.38 -3.76
CA CYS A 157 18.04 -8.75 -4.62
C CYS A 157 18.61 -7.63 -5.49
N ASP A 158 18.14 -7.56 -6.74
CA ASP A 158 18.05 -6.28 -7.44
C ASP A 158 16.73 -5.60 -7.01
N VAL A 159 16.76 -4.31 -6.68
CA VAL A 159 15.56 -3.57 -6.29
C VAL A 159 15.17 -2.56 -7.36
N TYR A 160 13.88 -2.51 -7.67
CA TYR A 160 13.30 -1.59 -8.63
C TYR A 160 12.14 -0.82 -8.02
N SER A 161 11.90 0.39 -8.48
CA SER A 161 10.72 1.19 -8.16
C SER A 161 9.87 1.43 -9.40
N TYR A 162 8.56 1.54 -9.20
CA TYR A 162 7.59 1.97 -10.21
C TYR A 162 6.95 3.29 -9.78
N THR A 163 7.05 4.28 -10.64
CA THR A 163 6.43 5.60 -10.46
C THR A 163 5.40 5.74 -11.58
N PRO A 164 4.11 5.56 -11.29
CA PRO A 164 3.07 5.68 -12.31
C PRO A 164 2.95 7.13 -12.80
N ASP A 165 2.51 7.29 -14.05
CA ASP A 165 1.88 8.52 -14.51
C ASP A 165 0.39 8.49 -14.16
N ALA A 166 -0.33 9.59 -14.45
CA ALA A 166 -1.75 9.69 -14.13
C ALA A 166 -2.56 8.51 -14.71
N GLU A 167 -2.38 8.20 -16.00
CA GLU A 167 -3.17 7.16 -16.69
C GLU A 167 -2.86 5.72 -16.25
N SER A 168 -1.68 5.48 -15.65
CA SER A 168 -1.26 4.15 -15.22
C SER A 168 -1.26 3.95 -13.71
N ASP A 169 -1.64 4.94 -12.90
CA ASP A 169 -1.73 4.78 -11.44
C ASP A 169 -3.03 4.05 -11.05
N PRO A 170 -2.96 2.83 -10.48
CA PRO A 170 -4.15 2.15 -9.98
C PRO A 170 -4.79 2.86 -8.78
N TYR A 171 -4.13 3.87 -8.20
CA TYR A 171 -4.61 4.64 -7.08
C TYR A 171 -4.94 6.10 -7.43
N GLU A 172 -5.01 6.48 -8.72
CA GLU A 172 -5.28 7.87 -9.14
C GLU A 172 -6.53 8.44 -8.47
N ASP A 173 -7.63 7.68 -8.48
CA ASP A 173 -8.92 8.08 -7.90
C ASP A 173 -8.86 8.36 -6.39
N GLU A 174 -7.92 7.72 -5.67
CA GLU A 174 -7.75 7.90 -4.23
C GLU A 174 -6.85 9.10 -3.88
N GLY A 175 -6.17 9.69 -4.86
CA GLY A 175 -5.32 10.86 -4.69
C GLY A 175 -4.32 10.76 -3.52
N PRO A 176 -3.46 9.73 -3.45
CA PRO A 176 -2.57 9.55 -2.32
C PRO A 176 -1.60 10.74 -2.19
N VAL A 177 -1.38 11.20 -0.94
CA VAL A 177 -0.40 12.25 -0.61
C VAL A 177 1.01 11.84 -1.05
N TRP A 178 1.31 10.55 -0.89
CA TRP A 178 2.49 9.90 -1.42
C TRP A 178 2.22 8.41 -1.59
N SER A 179 2.95 7.79 -2.51
CA SER A 179 2.98 6.34 -2.70
C SER A 179 4.39 5.89 -3.06
N PHE A 180 4.70 4.63 -2.78
CA PHE A 180 5.88 3.95 -3.33
C PHE A 180 5.51 2.54 -3.75
N ASN A 181 6.19 2.02 -4.77
CA ASN A 181 5.98 0.69 -5.33
C ASN A 181 7.34 0.04 -5.60
N TYR A 182 7.82 -0.79 -4.68
CA TYR A 182 9.13 -1.43 -4.75
C TYR A 182 9.04 -2.92 -5.10
N PHE A 183 9.93 -3.38 -5.97
CA PHE A 183 10.10 -4.77 -6.37
C PHE A 183 11.46 -5.27 -5.89
N PHE A 184 11.47 -6.19 -4.93
CA PHE A 184 12.66 -6.92 -4.52
C PHE A 184 12.77 -8.19 -5.36
N PHE A 185 13.65 -8.17 -6.36
CA PHE A 185 13.81 -9.28 -7.30
C PHE A 185 15.05 -10.12 -7.00
N ASN A 186 14.82 -11.34 -6.52
CA ASN A 186 15.89 -12.33 -6.37
C ASN A 186 15.93 -13.26 -7.60
N ARG A 187 17.02 -13.15 -8.38
CA ARG A 187 17.22 -13.93 -9.61
C ARG A 187 17.43 -15.42 -9.35
N HIS A 188 18.08 -15.77 -8.24
CA HIS A 188 18.37 -17.16 -7.87
C HIS A 188 17.10 -17.90 -7.45
N LEU A 189 16.28 -17.26 -6.62
CA LEU A 189 14.97 -17.79 -6.20
C LEU A 189 13.91 -17.71 -7.30
N LYS A 190 14.13 -16.89 -8.34
CA LYS A 190 13.14 -16.52 -9.36
C LYS A 190 11.86 -16.04 -8.69
N ARG A 191 12.02 -15.10 -7.77
CA ARG A 191 10.95 -14.60 -6.90
C ARG A 191 11.01 -13.08 -6.84
N ILE A 192 9.84 -12.44 -6.76
CA ILE A 192 9.68 -11.02 -6.47
C ILE A 192 8.88 -10.89 -5.19
N VAL A 193 9.34 -10.03 -4.27
CA VAL A 193 8.47 -9.44 -3.25
C VAL A 193 8.12 -8.04 -3.72
N PHE A 194 6.83 -7.78 -3.91
CA PHE A 194 6.27 -6.48 -4.26
C PHE A 194 5.79 -5.79 -2.98
N PHE A 195 6.36 -4.62 -2.70
CA PHE A 195 6.00 -3.79 -1.56
C PHE A 195 5.43 -2.47 -2.08
N THR A 196 4.12 -2.34 -2.00
CA THR A 196 3.40 -1.08 -2.28
C THR A 196 2.95 -0.45 -0.96
N CYS A 197 3.07 0.86 -0.85
CA CYS A 197 2.53 1.61 0.29
C CYS A 197 2.12 3.00 -0.16
N ARG A 198 1.01 3.48 0.39
CA ARG A 198 0.49 4.81 0.12
C ARG A 198 -0.09 5.44 1.38
N CYS A 199 -0.20 6.77 1.36
CA CYS A 199 -0.85 7.54 2.40
C CYS A 199 -2.00 8.32 1.78
N ILE A 200 -3.20 8.08 2.28
CA ILE A 200 -4.40 8.81 1.88
C ILE A 200 -4.77 9.85 2.93
N SER A 201 -5.40 10.92 2.47
CA SER A 201 -6.00 11.94 3.33
C SER A 201 -7.38 11.47 3.79
N ASN A 202 -7.68 11.62 5.08
CA ASN A 202 -9.02 11.37 5.60
C ASN A 202 -9.83 12.68 5.71
N LEU A 203 -9.34 13.79 5.15
CA LEU A 203 -9.95 15.11 5.32
C LEU A 203 -11.39 15.14 4.79
N ASP A 204 -11.67 14.51 3.65
CA ASP A 204 -13.02 14.48 3.08
C ASP A 204 -14.01 13.71 3.98
N GLU A 205 -13.57 12.67 4.68
CA GLU A 205 -14.41 11.91 5.62
C GLU A 205 -14.61 12.68 6.94
N LEU A 206 -13.58 13.38 7.42
CA LEU A 206 -13.63 14.18 8.64
C LEU A 206 -14.51 15.44 8.48
N GLU A 207 -14.44 16.11 7.33
CA GLU A 207 -15.29 17.25 7.00
C GLU A 207 -16.76 16.82 6.93
N ASN A 208 -17.06 15.72 6.23
CA ASN A 208 -18.41 15.17 6.15
C ASN A 208 -18.97 14.66 7.50
N ALA A 209 -18.12 14.13 8.38
CA ALA A 209 -18.52 13.74 9.74
C ALA A 209 -18.83 14.96 10.62
N SER A 210 -18.06 16.04 10.48
CA SER A 210 -18.28 17.29 11.23
C SER A 210 -19.56 18.02 10.80
N ASP A 211 -19.96 17.92 9.53
CA ASP A 211 -21.22 18.48 9.02
C ASP A 211 -22.45 17.66 9.46
N GLN A 212 -22.28 16.36 9.75
CA GLN A 212 -23.37 15.51 10.25
C GLN A 212 -23.65 15.67 11.76
N GLU A 213 -22.68 16.14 12.56
CA GLU A 213 -22.90 16.44 13.99
C GLU A 213 -23.67 17.77 14.23
N LEU A 214 -23.91 18.58 13.20
CA LEU A 214 -24.63 19.87 13.33
C LEU A 214 -26.13 19.80 13.05
N VAL A 215 -26.72 18.61 12.90
CA VAL A 215 -28.19 18.46 12.93
C VAL A 215 -28.69 18.50 14.38
N PHE A 216 -28.59 19.68 15.01
CA PHE A 216 -29.39 20.01 16.19
C PHE A 216 -30.85 19.94 15.76
N GLY A 217 -31.53 18.90 16.24
CA GLY A 217 -32.95 18.68 16.02
C GLY A 217 -33.77 19.87 16.54
N ASP A 218 -34.37 20.59 15.61
CA ASP A 218 -35.44 21.53 15.90
C ASP A 218 -36.77 20.75 16.00
N LEU A 219 -37.54 21.05 17.06
CA LEU A 219 -38.97 20.80 17.30
C LEU A 219 -39.41 19.40 17.81
N HIS A 220 -39.69 19.29 19.11
CA HIS A 220 -41.04 19.57 19.64
C HIS A 220 -41.07 19.55 21.17
N ASP A 221 -41.66 20.60 21.73
CA ASP A 221 -41.94 20.82 23.15
C ASP A 221 -43.09 19.88 23.60
N GLU A 222 -42.77 18.86 24.39
CA GLU A 222 -43.75 18.03 25.12
C GLU A 222 -43.43 18.14 26.63
N PRO A 223 -44.40 18.47 27.50
CA PRO A 223 -44.13 18.77 28.89
C PRO A 223 -43.78 17.50 29.67
N VAL A 224 -42.58 17.50 30.26
CA VAL A 224 -42.13 16.45 31.17
C VAL A 224 -42.87 16.57 32.51
N GLU A 225 -43.67 15.56 32.87
CA GLU A 225 -44.18 15.40 34.23
C GLU A 225 -43.00 15.26 35.20
N THR A 226 -42.92 16.18 36.15
CA THR A 226 -41.84 16.25 37.14
C THR A 226 -42.15 15.34 38.32
N GLU A 227 -41.57 14.14 38.35
CA GLU A 227 -41.50 13.36 39.59
C GLU A 227 -40.58 14.06 40.61
N HIS A 228 -41.20 14.62 41.65
CA HIS A 228 -40.55 15.22 42.80
C HIS A 228 -39.81 14.16 43.64
N TYR A 229 -38.48 14.17 43.59
CA TYR A 229 -37.66 13.60 44.67
C TYR A 229 -37.19 14.73 45.59
N PRO A 230 -37.53 14.70 46.89
CA PRO A 230 -37.19 15.79 47.80
C PRO A 230 -35.70 15.74 48.19
N THR A 231 -34.97 16.78 47.79
CA THR A 231 -33.63 17.11 48.28
C THR A 231 -33.70 18.28 49.26
N SER A 232 -33.88 18.01 50.57
CA SER A 232 -33.21 18.78 51.62
C SER A 232 -33.40 18.18 53.01
N ARG A 233 -32.31 18.19 53.77
CA ARG A 233 -32.23 18.07 55.23
C ARG A 233 -33.04 19.19 55.91
N TYR A 234 -33.50 18.89 57.12
CA TYR A 234 -34.27 19.72 58.08
C TYR A 234 -35.79 19.71 57.86
N ASP A 235 -36.47 18.65 58.29
CA ASP A 235 -37.32 18.68 59.49
C ASP A 235 -38.06 17.36 59.69
N LEU A 236 -37.79 16.70 60.83
CA LEU A 236 -38.71 15.95 61.70
C LEU A 236 -37.88 15.06 62.63
N ARG A 237 -37.34 15.71 63.65
CA ARG A 237 -37.26 15.09 64.97
C ARG A 237 -38.69 14.87 65.48
N GLU A 238 -38.83 13.82 66.29
CA GLU A 238 -40.02 13.34 66.98
C GLU A 238 -40.92 12.38 66.18
N MET A 239 -40.71 11.07 66.37
CA MET A 239 -41.63 10.26 67.20
C MET A 239 -41.09 8.83 67.41
N THR A 240 -40.57 8.63 68.62
CA THR A 240 -40.87 7.54 69.56
C THR A 240 -40.56 6.07 69.23
N ILE A 241 -39.73 5.55 70.14
CA ILE A 241 -39.39 4.17 70.51
C ILE A 241 -40.62 3.30 70.86
N GLY A 242 -40.54 2.02 70.52
CA GLY A 242 -41.33 0.92 71.13
C GLY A 242 -41.75 -0.08 70.08
N GLY A 243 -41.30 -1.33 70.02
CA GLY A 243 -40.92 -2.26 71.07
C GLY A 243 -41.60 -3.60 70.72
N GLY A 244 -40.88 -4.72 70.70
CA GLY A 244 -41.52 -6.02 70.49
C GLY A 244 -40.63 -7.16 70.02
N LEU A 245 -39.75 -7.64 70.89
CA LEU A 245 -39.30 -9.04 70.88
C LEU A 245 -40.46 -9.95 71.30
N ARG A 246 -40.62 -11.11 70.63
CA ARG A 246 -41.02 -12.42 71.21
C ARG A 246 -40.45 -13.50 70.27
N LEU A 247 -39.41 -14.21 70.73
CA LEU A 247 -39.43 -15.58 71.28
C LEU A 247 -39.65 -16.64 70.20
#